data_AF-A0A195EW01-F1
#
_entry.id   AF-A0A195EW01-F1
#
_cell.length_a   1.000
_cell.length_b   1.000
_cell.length_c   1.000
_cell.angle_alpha   90.00
_cell.angle_beta   90.00
_cell.angle_gamma   90.00
#
_symmetry.space_group_name_H-M   'P 1'
#
loop_
_entity.id
_entity.type
_entity.pdbx_description
1 polymer ?
#
loop_
_entity_poly.entity_id
_entity_poly.type
_entity_poly.pdbx_seq_one_letter_code
_entity_poly.pdbx_strand_id
1 'polypeptide(L)'
;MTIYQLLEDEFERRGIDGKECMKKNICEAATTLLEDEGLVGELLHLLFTPRKSDTPLDSEYLRALEFGREYHDCSRIYKSCLPGQGILDQISKII
;
A
#
# COMPACT_ATOMS: atom_id res chain seq x y z
N MET A 1 -11.60 -11.81 7.74
CA MET A 1 -10.57 -10.88 8.22
C MET A 1 -9.34 -11.08 7.37
N THR A 2 -9.02 -10.11 6.50
CA THR A 2 -7.83 -10.14 5.64
C THR A 2 -6.68 -9.39 6.31
N ILE A 3 -5.46 -9.55 5.80
CA ILE A 3 -4.30 -8.78 6.28
C ILE A 3 -4.50 -7.27 6.09
N TYR A 4 -5.20 -6.85 5.04
CA TYR A 4 -5.52 -5.44 4.78
C TYR A 4 -6.44 -4.85 5.84
N GLN A 5 -7.49 -5.59 6.24
CA GLN A 5 -8.36 -5.15 7.32
C GLN A 5 -7.61 -4.96 8.65
N LEU A 6 -6.65 -5.84 8.94
CA LEU A 6 -5.82 -5.71 10.14
C LEU A 6 -4.92 -4.45 10.10
N LEU A 7 -4.36 -4.13 8.94
CA LEU A 7 -3.54 -2.93 8.75
C LEU A 7 -4.39 -1.65 8.76
N GLU A 8 -5.57 -1.67 8.11
CA GLU A 8 -6.56 -0.60 8.17
C GLU A 8 -6.94 -0.29 9.62
N ASP A 9 -7.33 -1.30 10.39
CA ASP A 9 -7.72 -1.15 11.80
C ASP A 9 -6.59 -0.55 12.66
N GLU A 10 -5.33 -0.91 12.38
CA GLU A 10 -4.17 -0.36 13.07
C GLU A 10 -3.94 1.12 12.72
N PHE A 11 -4.14 1.51 11.46
CA PHE A 11 -4.09 2.91 11.06
C PHE A 11 -5.22 3.72 11.71
N GLU A 12 -6.44 3.20 11.71
CA GLU A 12 -7.60 3.86 12.31
C GLU A 12 -7.41 4.09 13.81
N ARG A 13 -6.81 3.12 14.53
CA ARG A 13 -6.43 3.27 15.95
C ARG A 13 -5.47 4.43 16.21
N ARG A 14 -4.68 4.82 15.20
CA ARG A 14 -3.74 5.95 15.25
C ARG A 14 -4.36 7.26 14.74
N GLY A 15 -5.65 7.27 14.39
CA GLY A 15 -6.34 8.43 13.81
C GLY A 15 -5.92 8.73 12.37
N ILE A 16 -5.47 7.70 11.63
CA ILE A 16 -5.07 7.77 10.23
C ILE A 16 -6.16 7.10 9.40
N ASP A 17 -6.47 7.65 8.22
CA ASP A 17 -7.37 7.03 7.24
C ASP A 17 -6.72 5.75 6.69
N GLY A 18 -7.07 4.61 7.30
CA GLY A 18 -6.41 3.34 7.05
C GLY A 18 -6.68 2.83 5.64
N LYS A 19 -7.89 3.10 5.13
CA LYS A 19 -8.28 2.72 3.78
C LYS A 19 -7.47 3.48 2.73
N GLU A 20 -7.36 4.79 2.86
CA GLU A 20 -6.56 5.62 1.96
C GLU A 20 -5.07 5.28 2.04
N CYS A 21 -4.53 5.07 3.24
CA CYS A 21 -3.14 4.67 3.36
C CYS A 21 -2.86 3.29 2.76
N MET A 22 -3.76 2.31 2.92
CA MET A 22 -3.57 1.02 2.24
C MET A 22 -3.59 1.15 0.72
N LYS A 23 -4.48 1.96 0.15
CA LYS A 23 -4.50 2.23 -1.30
C LYS A 23 -3.21 2.94 -1.74
N LYS A 24 -2.73 3.92 -0.99
CA LYS A 24 -1.47 4.64 -1.28
C LYS A 24 -0.26 3.69 -1.30
N ASN A 25 -0.11 2.83 -0.29
CA ASN A 25 0.99 1.85 -0.24
C ASN A 25 0.97 0.88 -1.43
N ILE A 26 -0.21 0.39 -1.83
CA ILE A 26 -0.35 -0.50 -2.99
C ILE A 26 0.05 0.22 -4.29
N CYS A 27 -0.38 1.47 -4.45
CA CYS A 27 -0.02 2.29 -5.60
C CYS A 27 1.50 2.53 -5.66
N GLU A 28 2.12 2.95 -4.56
CA GLU A 28 3.55 3.23 -4.48
C GLU A 28 4.42 1.96 -4.60
N ALA A 29 3.96 0.84 -4.07
CA ALA A 29 4.61 -0.47 -4.25
C ALA A 29 4.56 -0.94 -5.71
N ALA A 30 3.58 -0.48 -6.50
CA ALA A 30 3.45 -0.83 -7.91
C ALA A 30 4.24 0.08 -8.85
N THR A 31 4.65 1.27 -8.40
CA THR A 31 5.58 2.15 -9.15
C THR A 31 7.04 1.75 -8.94
N THR A 32 7.34 1.02 -7.87
CA THR A 32 8.70 0.70 -7.41
C THR A 32 8.98 -0.79 -7.52
N LEU A 33 10.19 -1.17 -7.95
CA LEU A 33 10.67 -2.55 -7.86
C LEU A 33 11.12 -2.84 -6.43
N LEU A 34 10.21 -3.34 -5.59
CA LEU A 34 10.54 -3.73 -4.22
C LEU A 34 11.43 -4.99 -4.15
N GLU A 35 11.56 -5.75 -5.24
CA GLU A 35 12.32 -7.01 -5.28
C GLU A 35 13.84 -6.83 -5.02
N ASP A 36 14.38 -5.63 -5.28
CA ASP A 36 15.80 -5.33 -5.09
C ASP A 36 16.17 -4.99 -3.62
N GLU A 37 15.17 -4.85 -2.73
CA GLU A 37 15.35 -4.53 -1.30
C GLU A 37 15.50 -5.78 -0.40
N GLY A 38 15.86 -6.91 -1.01
CA GLY A 38 16.04 -8.19 -0.33
C GLY A 38 14.75 -8.73 0.30
N LEU A 39 14.86 -9.45 1.43
CA LEU A 39 13.72 -10.15 2.04
C LEU A 39 12.57 -9.23 2.47
N VAL A 40 12.91 -8.03 2.97
CA VAL A 40 11.89 -7.05 3.40
C VAL A 40 11.14 -6.54 2.18
N GLY A 41 11.87 -6.21 1.12
CA GLY A 41 11.31 -5.85 -0.18
C GLY A 41 10.36 -6.88 -0.75
N GLU A 42 10.78 -8.14 -0.78
CA GLU A 42 9.96 -9.26 -1.26
C GLU A 42 8.68 -9.43 -0.42
N LEU A 43 8.77 -9.31 0.90
CA LEU A 43 7.60 -9.39 1.77
C LEU A 43 6.62 -8.24 1.51
N LEU A 44 7.13 -7.02 1.34
CA LEU A 44 6.30 -5.86 1.01
C LEU A 44 5.68 -6.00 -0.38
N HIS A 45 6.41 -6.54 -1.35
CA HIS A 45 5.88 -6.84 -2.68
C HIS A 45 4.71 -7.82 -2.60
N LEU A 46 4.85 -8.90 -1.83
CA LEU A 46 3.78 -9.88 -1.61
C LEU A 46 2.57 -9.25 -0.91
N LEU A 47 2.80 -8.40 0.08
CA LEU A 47 1.72 -7.73 0.81
C LEU A 47 0.99 -6.71 -0.07
N PHE A 48 1.69 -5.93 -0.89
CA PHE A 48 1.11 -4.79 -1.61
C PHE A 48 0.83 -5.05 -3.09
N THR A 49 0.93 -6.30 -3.56
CA THR A 49 0.57 -6.69 -4.93
C THR A 49 -0.68 -7.57 -4.94
N PRO A 50 -1.87 -6.99 -4.75
CA PRO A 50 -3.11 -7.76 -4.78
C PRO A 50 -3.36 -8.41 -6.14
N ARG A 51 -3.93 -9.62 -6.14
CA ARG A 51 -4.33 -10.34 -7.34
C ARG A 51 -5.85 -10.45 -7.42
N LYS A 52 -6.39 -10.49 -8.63
CA LYS A 52 -7.84 -10.71 -8.87
C LYS A 52 -8.35 -12.04 -8.28
N SER A 53 -7.46 -13.02 -8.09
CA SER A 53 -7.76 -14.30 -7.45
C SER A 53 -7.95 -14.20 -5.94
N ASP A 54 -7.43 -13.15 -5.32
CA ASP A 54 -7.52 -12.95 -3.89
C ASP A 54 -8.97 -12.53 -3.62
N THR A 55 -9.75 -13.40 -3.01
CA THR A 55 -11.17 -13.17 -2.75
C THR A 55 -11.45 -13.37 -1.26
N PRO A 56 -12.25 -12.49 -0.62
CA PRO A 56 -12.83 -11.25 -1.15
C PRO A 56 -11.84 -10.08 -1.06
N LEU A 57 -11.40 -9.56 -2.19
CA LEU A 57 -10.55 -8.37 -2.26
C LEU A 57 -11.36 -7.18 -2.79
N ASP A 58 -11.14 -6.03 -2.17
CA ASP A 58 -11.79 -4.79 -2.57
C ASP A 58 -11.32 -4.36 -3.97
N SER A 59 -12.29 -4.02 -4.84
CA SER A 59 -12.02 -3.47 -6.16
C SER A 59 -11.22 -2.16 -6.11
N GLU A 60 -11.29 -1.43 -5.00
CA GLU A 60 -10.50 -0.21 -4.80
C GLU A 60 -8.99 -0.49 -4.70
N TYR A 61 -8.58 -1.66 -4.18
CA TYR A 61 -7.16 -2.02 -4.09
C TYR A 61 -6.56 -2.43 -5.42
N LEU A 62 -7.34 -3.15 -6.24
CA LEU A 62 -6.92 -3.46 -7.61
C LEU A 62 -6.75 -2.19 -8.43
N ARG A 63 -7.64 -1.20 -8.22
CA ARG A 63 -7.53 0.10 -8.89
C ARG A 63 -6.29 0.88 -8.45
N ALA A 64 -5.95 0.82 -7.16
CA ALA A 64 -4.72 1.42 -6.66
C ALA A 64 -3.46 0.81 -7.30
N LEU A 65 -3.45 -0.51 -7.45
CA LEU A 65 -2.38 -1.23 -8.14
C LEU A 65 -2.26 -0.78 -9.61
N GLU A 66 -3.39 -0.63 -10.30
CA GLU A 66 -3.42 -0.13 -11.68
C GLU A 66 -2.86 1.30 -11.80
N PHE A 67 -3.22 2.20 -10.88
CA PHE A 67 -2.66 3.56 -10.87
C PHE A 67 -1.14 3.59 -10.70
N GLY A 68 -0.60 2.73 -9.82
CA GLY A 68 0.84 2.63 -9.66
C GLY A 68 1.55 2.08 -10.91
N ARG A 69 0.96 1.07 -11.56
CA ARG A 69 1.50 0.52 -12.83
C ARG A 69 1.48 1.51 -13.99
N GLU A 70 0.53 2.44 -13.97
CA GLU A 70 0.44 3.55 -14.94
C GLU A 70 1.32 4.75 -14.56
N TYR A 71 2.12 4.66 -13.49
CA TYR A 71 3.01 5.71 -13.00
C TYR A 71 2.30 7.02 -12.63
N HIS A 72 1.07 6.95 -12.12
CA HIS A 72 0.39 8.13 -11.57
C HIS A 72 1.04 8.57 -10.25
N ASP A 73 0.85 9.85 -9.89
CA ASP A 73 1.27 10.38 -8.60
C ASP A 73 0.31 9.92 -7.49
N CYS A 74 0.67 8.81 -6.83
CA CYS A 74 -0.11 8.19 -5.75
C CYS A 74 -0.39 9.16 -4.58
N SER A 75 0.53 10.08 -4.29
CA SER A 75 0.35 11.08 -3.23
C SER A 75 -0.70 12.14 -3.60
N ARG A 76 -0.90 12.42 -4.89
CA ARG A 76 -2.00 13.29 -5.35
C ARG A 76 -3.35 12.58 -5.41
N ILE A 77 -3.36 11.28 -5.65
CA ILE A 77 -4.59 10.48 -5.70
C ILE A 77 -5.10 10.24 -4.28
N TYR A 78 -4.22 9.80 -3.36
CA TYR A 78 -4.58 9.38 -2.01
C TYR A 78 -4.20 10.43 -0.96
N LYS A 79 -4.94 11.54 -0.94
CA LYS A 79 -4.60 12.76 -0.18
C LYS A 79 -4.83 12.64 1.32
N SER A 80 -5.71 11.74 1.77
CA SER A 80 -5.98 11.55 3.19
C SER A 80 -4.83 10.82 3.90
N CYS A 81 -3.99 10.11 3.15
CA CYS A 81 -2.76 9.51 3.66
C CYS A 81 -1.58 10.50 3.53
N LEU A 82 -1.36 11.27 4.59
CA LEU A 82 -0.32 12.27 4.67
C LEU A 82 1.09 11.66 4.63
N PRO A 83 2.12 12.43 4.23
CA PRO A 83 3.50 11.94 4.23
C PRO A 83 3.93 11.39 5.60
N GLY A 84 4.53 10.20 5.60
CA GLY A 84 4.96 9.52 6.83
C GLY A 84 3.89 8.65 7.49
N GLN A 85 2.66 8.63 6.96
CA GLN A 85 1.61 7.72 7.42
C GLN A 85 1.61 6.39 6.66
N GLY A 86 2.23 6.32 5.47
CA GLY A 86 2.40 5.08 4.71
C GLY A 86 3.38 4.10 5.39
N ILE A 87 3.22 2.80 5.13
CA ILE A 87 4.15 1.75 5.59
C ILE A 87 5.49 1.93 4.89
N LEU A 88 5.48 2.20 3.59
CA LEU A 88 6.69 2.40 2.80
C LEU A 88 7.50 3.61 3.30
N ASP A 89 6.84 4.72 3.69
CA ASP A 89 7.49 5.90 4.27
C ASP A 89 8.22 5.62 5.60
N GLN A 90 7.74 4.64 6.36
CA GLN A 90 8.31 4.27 7.67
C GLN A 90 9.54 3.38 7.51
N ILE A 91 9.52 2.49 6.50
CA ILE A 91 10.61 1.52 6.26
C ILE A 91 11.79 2.21 5.55
N SER A 92 11.54 3.14 4.62
CA SER A 92 12.59 3.90 3.92
C SER A 92 13.43 4.81 4.83
N LYS A 93 13.06 4.99 6.10
CA LYS A 93 13.88 5.71 7.10
C LYS A 93 14.84 4.81 7.86
N ILE A 94 14.70 3.50 7.74
CA ILE A 94 15.43 2.49 8.53
C ILE A 94 16.59 1.90 7.72
N ILE A 95 16.56 2.02 6.38
CA ILE A 95 17.60 1.56 5.45
C ILE A 95 18.51 2.71 5.04
#